data_AF-A0A957WXZ5-F1
#
_entry.id   AF-A0A957WXZ5-F1
#
_cell.length_a   1.000
_cell.length_b   1.000
_cell.length_c   1.000
_cell.angle_alpha   90.00
_cell.angle_beta   90.00
_cell.angle_gamma   90.00
#
_symmetry.space_group_name_H-M   'P 1'
#
loop_
_entity.id
_entity.type
_entity.pdbx_description
1 polymer ?
#
loop_
_entity_poly.entity_id
_entity_poly.type
_entity_poly.pdbx_seq_one_letter_code
_entity_poly.pdbx_strand_id
1 'polypeptide(L)'
;MQYTVAYGMGQLSLRRQRNHDARHYFQQAIEAAERLQATIGADDYKIAFRRDKMQAYEQLLTLLIRHHDPSMTAQAFQTSERARARTLLDAVERNRAASDHSRPASGASSSLADEIAAHKRALHWYYNRLHQTFSNDDSTVAEQRATITAEIATEEAQLSRLFARWRMPDLIDAPDNPTQTVTITQVQSLLPTDTLFLAYFLLETEIIVWGVTASTYWQRVLPISQSHLKELLEQLRFHMGKFHYGPAYRQRHSAQLAQSGQSILHQLYRLLIQPLADRLSESTLIIAPHGLLHYVPFHALWDGKQHWGATARISYIPSASLFHLLVTREVPPTMEPPAIFALADDRLPSIAEEVAALTTLFPDATCYVNERAKTETLLQLPSRPGFLHLATHAAFRQDNPLYSAIELS
;
A
#
# COMPACT_ATOMS: atom_id res chain seq x y z
N MET A 1 -29.85 4.26 -4.97
CA MET A 1 -30.68 3.69 -6.06
C MET A 1 -30.01 3.78 -7.43
N GLN A 2 -29.39 4.90 -7.80
CA GLN A 2 -28.76 5.07 -9.13
C GLN A 2 -27.64 4.07 -9.44
N TYR A 3 -26.71 3.78 -8.51
CA TYR A 3 -25.64 2.79 -8.70
C TYR A 3 -26.20 1.41 -9.09
N THR A 4 -27.13 0.88 -8.31
CA THR A 4 -27.66 -0.48 -8.49
C THR A 4 -28.36 -0.65 -9.83
N VAL A 5 -29.11 0.38 -10.28
CA VAL A 5 -29.77 0.37 -11.59
C VAL A 5 -28.73 0.38 -12.71
N ALA A 6 -27.76 1.30 -12.67
CA ALA A 6 -26.73 1.38 -13.70
C ALA A 6 -25.89 0.10 -13.76
N TYR A 7 -25.46 -0.43 -12.62
CA TYR A 7 -24.70 -1.67 -12.55
C TYR A 7 -25.49 -2.87 -13.09
N GLY A 8 -26.78 -2.99 -12.70
CA GLY A 8 -27.67 -4.03 -13.22
C GLY A 8 -27.89 -3.94 -14.73
N MET A 9 -28.05 -2.72 -15.27
CA MET A 9 -28.16 -2.48 -16.72
C MET A 9 -26.86 -2.83 -17.46
N GLY A 10 -25.70 -2.57 -16.86
CA GLY A 10 -24.40 -3.00 -17.37
C GLY A 10 -24.30 -4.52 -17.46
N GLN A 11 -24.66 -5.23 -16.39
CA GLN A 11 -24.69 -6.70 -16.38
C GLN A 11 -25.66 -7.29 -17.42
N LEU A 12 -26.86 -6.73 -17.54
CA LEU A 12 -27.84 -7.17 -18.53
C LEU A 12 -27.32 -6.95 -19.97
N SER A 13 -26.71 -5.80 -20.23
CA SER A 13 -26.13 -5.47 -21.54
C SER A 13 -24.96 -6.40 -21.88
N LEU A 14 -24.13 -6.74 -20.90
CA LEU A 14 -23.04 -7.71 -21.05
C LEU A 14 -23.57 -9.10 -21.41
N ARG A 15 -24.62 -9.59 -20.72
CA ARG A 15 -25.28 -10.87 -21.05
C ARG A 15 -25.90 -10.87 -22.45
N ARG A 16 -26.33 -9.70 -22.93
CA ARG A 16 -26.86 -9.49 -24.29
C ARG A 16 -25.77 -9.20 -25.34
N GLN A 17 -24.48 -9.30 -24.95
CA GLN A 17 -23.32 -9.02 -25.81
C GLN A 17 -23.29 -7.59 -26.38
N ARG A 18 -24.00 -6.64 -25.75
CA ARG A 18 -23.99 -5.22 -26.10
C ARG A 18 -22.87 -4.51 -25.36
N ASN A 19 -21.63 -4.76 -25.79
CA ASN A 19 -20.43 -4.29 -25.09
C ASN A 19 -20.35 -2.75 -25.01
N HIS A 20 -20.86 -2.03 -26.01
CA HIS A 20 -20.92 -0.57 -25.97
C HIS A 20 -21.83 -0.07 -24.85
N ASP A 21 -23.07 -0.57 -24.80
CA ASP A 21 -24.05 -0.20 -23.77
C ASP A 21 -23.56 -0.63 -22.37
N ALA A 22 -22.97 -1.82 -22.26
CA ALA A 22 -22.41 -2.32 -21.01
C ALA A 22 -21.32 -1.37 -20.47
N ARG A 23 -20.39 -0.92 -21.32
CA ARG A 23 -19.36 0.07 -20.93
C ARG A 23 -19.99 1.37 -20.44
N HIS A 24 -20.97 1.90 -21.19
CA HIS A 24 -21.67 3.13 -20.80
C HIS A 24 -22.33 3.02 -19.42
N TYR A 25 -23.06 1.92 -19.18
CA TYR A 25 -23.73 1.70 -17.90
C TYR A 25 -22.76 1.45 -16.74
N PHE A 26 -21.65 0.73 -16.95
CA PHE A 26 -20.64 0.57 -15.91
C PHE A 26 -19.94 1.90 -15.58
N GLN A 27 -19.68 2.75 -16.57
CA GLN A 27 -19.16 4.09 -16.33
C GLN A 27 -20.13 4.93 -15.48
N GLN A 28 -21.42 4.91 -15.79
CA GLN A 28 -22.46 5.57 -14.98
C GLN A 28 -22.53 5.01 -13.55
N ALA A 29 -22.37 3.68 -13.39
CA ALA A 29 -22.34 3.06 -12.07
C ALA A 29 -21.14 3.56 -11.26
N ILE A 30 -19.95 3.60 -11.85
CA ILE A 30 -18.74 4.12 -11.21
C ILE A 30 -18.92 5.59 -10.79
N GLU A 31 -19.42 6.44 -11.68
CA GLU A 31 -19.67 7.86 -11.37
C GLU A 31 -20.68 8.02 -10.22
N ALA A 32 -21.73 7.20 -10.20
CA ALA A 32 -22.69 7.18 -9.10
C ALA A 32 -22.06 6.70 -7.79
N ALA A 33 -21.20 5.67 -7.83
CA ALA A 33 -20.48 5.18 -6.66
C ALA A 33 -19.53 6.24 -6.10
N GLU A 34 -18.79 6.94 -6.95
CA GLU A 34 -17.84 7.99 -6.53
C GLU A 34 -18.55 9.20 -5.94
N ARG A 35 -19.68 9.63 -6.51
CA ARG A 35 -20.51 10.69 -5.91
C ARG A 35 -21.01 10.29 -4.52
N LEU A 36 -21.46 9.06 -4.35
CA LEU A 36 -21.85 8.54 -3.04
C LEU A 36 -20.65 8.49 -2.09
N GLN A 37 -19.50 7.99 -2.54
CA GLN A 37 -18.29 7.92 -1.71
C GLN A 37 -17.81 9.29 -1.24
N ALA A 38 -17.95 10.34 -2.05
CA ALA A 38 -17.61 11.71 -1.66
C ALA A 38 -18.42 12.20 -0.45
N THR A 39 -19.66 11.72 -0.29
CA THR A 39 -20.52 12.04 0.87
C THR A 39 -20.19 11.22 2.13
N ILE A 40 -19.40 10.16 2.01
CA ILE A 40 -19.03 9.29 3.14
C ILE A 40 -17.84 9.93 3.86
N GLY A 41 -18.05 10.52 5.02
CA GLY A 41 -16.99 11.22 5.76
C GLY A 41 -15.93 10.32 6.42
N ALA A 42 -16.26 9.05 6.74
CA ALA A 42 -15.32 8.15 7.43
C ALA A 42 -14.50 7.29 6.48
N ASP A 43 -13.16 7.31 6.64
CA ASP A 43 -12.24 6.56 5.78
C ASP A 43 -12.46 5.04 5.86
N ASP A 44 -12.81 4.50 7.02
CA ASP A 44 -13.12 3.07 7.20
C ASP A 44 -14.39 2.67 6.42
N TYR A 45 -15.43 3.51 6.46
CA TYR A 45 -16.63 3.31 5.66
C TYR A 45 -16.36 3.52 4.17
N LYS A 46 -15.45 4.43 3.79
CA LYS A 46 -14.99 4.58 2.40
C LYS A 46 -14.28 3.31 1.90
N ILE A 47 -13.46 2.66 2.74
CA ILE A 47 -12.77 1.40 2.41
C ILE A 47 -13.79 0.27 2.20
N ALA A 48 -14.69 0.06 3.16
CA ALA A 48 -15.72 -0.98 3.07
C ALA A 48 -16.69 -0.74 1.90
N PHE A 49 -17.14 0.52 1.72
CA PHE A 49 -18.00 0.92 0.60
C PHE A 49 -17.31 0.67 -0.75
N ARG A 50 -16.01 1.02 -0.88
CA ARG A 50 -15.28 0.78 -2.12
C ARG A 50 -15.17 -0.70 -2.46
N ARG A 51 -14.90 -1.55 -1.46
CA ARG A 51 -14.83 -3.01 -1.65
C ARG A 51 -16.12 -3.55 -2.28
N ASP A 52 -17.28 -3.08 -1.83
CA ASP A 52 -18.60 -3.46 -2.39
C ASP A 52 -18.80 -2.99 -3.84
N LYS A 53 -18.21 -1.86 -4.23
CA LYS A 53 -18.38 -1.26 -5.56
C LYS A 53 -17.28 -1.60 -6.57
N MET A 54 -16.24 -2.33 -6.16
CA MET A 54 -15.09 -2.67 -7.00
C MET A 54 -15.47 -3.44 -8.27
N GLN A 55 -16.52 -4.27 -8.19
CA GLN A 55 -16.99 -5.08 -9.32
C GLN A 55 -17.33 -4.23 -10.57
N ALA A 56 -17.87 -3.01 -10.40
CA ALA A 56 -18.16 -2.15 -11.55
C ALA A 56 -16.88 -1.71 -12.30
N TYR A 57 -15.79 -1.46 -11.56
CA TYR A 57 -14.48 -1.13 -12.14
C TYR A 57 -13.88 -2.33 -12.86
N GLU A 58 -13.89 -3.51 -12.24
CA GLU A 58 -13.35 -4.74 -12.83
C GLU A 58 -14.08 -5.15 -14.11
N GLN A 59 -15.41 -5.03 -14.13
CA GLN A 59 -16.21 -5.32 -15.33
C GLN A 59 -15.93 -4.32 -16.46
N LEU A 60 -15.80 -3.02 -16.13
CA LEU A 60 -15.42 -2.02 -17.12
C LEU A 60 -14.01 -2.27 -17.67
N LEU A 61 -13.03 -2.56 -16.81
CA LEU A 61 -11.67 -2.90 -17.22
C LEU A 61 -11.66 -4.10 -18.15
N THR A 62 -12.35 -5.18 -17.80
CA THR A 62 -12.47 -6.40 -18.62
C THR A 62 -13.03 -6.11 -20.01
N LEU A 63 -13.95 -5.14 -20.14
CA LEU A 63 -14.48 -4.71 -21.44
C LEU A 63 -13.49 -3.86 -22.24
N LEU A 64 -12.72 -3.01 -21.57
CA LEU A 64 -11.78 -2.10 -22.23
C LEU A 64 -10.53 -2.82 -22.76
N ILE A 65 -10.03 -3.83 -22.04
CA ILE A 65 -8.77 -4.52 -22.41
C ILE A 65 -8.88 -5.47 -23.60
N ARG A 66 -10.11 -5.83 -24.03
CA ARG A 66 -10.34 -6.77 -25.14
C ARG A 66 -10.03 -6.19 -26.52
N HIS A 67 -9.78 -4.89 -26.59
CA HIS A 67 -9.50 -4.18 -27.84
C HIS A 67 -8.10 -3.55 -27.81
N HIS A 68 -7.31 -3.77 -28.87
CA HIS A 68 -5.98 -3.16 -29.04
C HIS A 68 -6.07 -1.71 -29.56
N ASP A 69 -6.97 -0.92 -28.98
CA ASP A 69 -7.16 0.49 -29.31
C ASP A 69 -6.41 1.37 -28.28
N PRO A 70 -5.55 2.31 -28.71
CA PRO A 70 -4.90 3.27 -27.83
C PRO A 70 -5.88 4.06 -26.95
N SER A 71 -7.05 4.44 -27.47
CA SER A 71 -8.09 5.16 -26.71
C SER A 71 -8.62 4.31 -25.56
N MET A 72 -8.89 3.02 -25.83
CA MET A 72 -9.35 2.07 -24.81
C MET A 72 -8.26 1.78 -23.78
N THR A 73 -7.00 1.72 -24.21
CA THR A 73 -5.84 1.54 -23.32
C THR A 73 -5.74 2.69 -22.31
N ALA A 74 -5.83 3.93 -22.79
CA ALA A 74 -5.81 5.11 -21.93
C ALA A 74 -7.00 5.16 -20.96
N GLN A 75 -8.21 4.81 -21.45
CA GLN A 75 -9.40 4.74 -20.61
C GLN A 75 -9.31 3.63 -19.55
N ALA A 76 -8.74 2.47 -19.90
CA ALA A 76 -8.53 1.37 -18.97
C ALA A 76 -7.52 1.76 -17.88
N PHE A 77 -6.42 2.40 -18.27
CA PHE A 77 -5.44 2.92 -17.32
C PHE A 77 -6.09 3.90 -16.31
N GLN A 78 -6.83 4.90 -16.79
CA GLN A 78 -7.54 5.84 -15.92
C GLN A 78 -8.56 5.14 -15.01
N THR A 79 -9.31 4.16 -15.53
CA THR A 79 -10.26 3.37 -14.72
C THR A 79 -9.54 2.61 -13.60
N SER A 80 -8.36 2.05 -13.89
CA SER A 80 -7.52 1.38 -12.89
C SER A 80 -7.04 2.35 -11.81
N GLU A 81 -6.68 3.57 -12.19
CA GLU A 81 -6.24 4.61 -11.25
C GLU A 81 -7.39 5.11 -10.37
N ARG A 82 -8.60 5.24 -10.93
CA ARG A 82 -9.81 5.54 -10.15
C ARG A 82 -10.09 4.47 -9.10
N ALA A 83 -9.88 3.20 -9.44
CA ALA A 83 -10.05 2.09 -8.51
C ALA A 83 -8.99 2.11 -7.38
N ARG A 84 -7.71 2.38 -7.70
CA ARG A 84 -6.59 2.38 -6.73
C ARG A 84 -6.54 3.62 -5.84
N ALA A 85 -6.49 4.80 -6.42
CA ALA A 85 -5.73 5.90 -5.84
C ALA A 85 -6.48 6.74 -4.79
N ARG A 86 -7.80 6.65 -4.74
CA ARG A 86 -8.56 7.73 -4.11
C ARG A 86 -8.52 7.81 -2.57
N THR A 87 -8.47 6.70 -1.81
CA THR A 87 -8.44 6.80 -0.33
C THR A 87 -7.10 7.35 0.19
N LEU A 88 -5.98 6.91 -0.39
CA LEU A 88 -4.65 7.38 0.00
C LEU A 88 -4.40 8.81 -0.49
N LEU A 89 -4.76 9.14 -1.73
CA LEU A 89 -4.65 10.51 -2.24
C LEU A 89 -5.47 11.49 -1.41
N ASP A 90 -6.74 11.16 -1.13
CA ASP A 90 -7.59 12.03 -0.30
C ASP A 90 -6.94 12.26 1.07
N ALA A 91 -6.28 11.24 1.66
CA ALA A 91 -5.60 11.39 2.96
C ALA A 91 -4.34 12.26 2.87
N VAL A 92 -3.53 12.10 1.82
CA VAL A 92 -2.32 12.92 1.58
C VAL A 92 -2.71 14.38 1.33
N GLU A 93 -3.71 14.63 0.49
CA GLU A 93 -4.20 15.98 0.20
C GLU A 93 -4.87 16.64 1.41
N ARG A 94 -5.61 15.88 2.23
CA ARG A 94 -6.18 16.38 3.49
C ARG A 94 -5.12 16.82 4.48
N ASN A 95 -4.10 15.98 4.71
CA ASN A 95 -2.98 16.34 5.58
C ASN A 95 -2.23 17.58 5.05
N ARG A 96 -2.13 17.75 3.73
CA ARG A 96 -1.56 18.96 3.11
C ARG A 96 -2.37 20.19 3.46
N ALA A 97 -3.69 20.16 3.26
CA ALA A 97 -4.57 21.29 3.56
C ALA A 97 -4.51 21.68 5.05
N ALA A 98 -4.42 20.70 5.95
CA ALA A 98 -4.24 20.93 7.38
C ALA A 98 -2.87 21.56 7.73
N SER A 99 -1.80 21.19 7.03
CA SER A 99 -0.46 21.79 7.25
C SER A 99 -0.30 23.20 6.69
N ASP A 100 -1.06 23.59 5.67
CA ASP A 100 -1.07 24.95 5.09
C ASP A 100 -1.86 25.96 5.95
N HIS A 101 -2.81 25.47 6.77
CA HIS A 101 -3.63 26.31 7.62
C HIS A 101 -3.22 26.18 9.09
N SER A 102 -2.41 27.13 9.56
CA SER A 102 -2.19 27.39 10.99
C SER A 102 -3.48 27.88 11.67
N ARG A 103 -4.51 27.03 11.76
CA ARG A 103 -5.67 27.27 12.64
C ARG A 103 -5.39 26.61 13.99
N PRO A 104 -5.48 27.35 15.11
CA PRO A 104 -5.41 26.72 16.41
C PRO A 104 -6.58 25.76 16.53
N ALA A 105 -6.28 24.48 16.78
CA ALA A 105 -7.28 23.49 17.12
C ALA A 105 -8.11 24.05 18.30
N SER A 106 -9.42 24.17 18.12
CA SER A 106 -10.33 24.51 19.22
C SER A 106 -10.19 23.46 20.32
N GLY A 107 -10.25 23.86 21.60
CA GLY A 107 -9.94 23.00 22.76
C GLY A 107 -10.76 21.70 22.88
N ALA A 108 -11.86 21.54 22.13
CA ALA A 108 -12.64 20.30 22.06
C ALA A 108 -12.02 19.23 21.15
N SER A 109 -11.14 19.61 20.20
CA SER A 109 -10.44 18.66 19.32
C SER A 109 -9.21 18.03 19.98
N SER A 110 -8.62 18.67 21.00
CA SER A 110 -7.48 18.09 21.73
C SER A 110 -7.92 16.93 22.63
N SER A 111 -9.01 17.07 23.40
CA SER A 111 -9.47 16.01 24.30
C SER A 111 -9.87 14.74 23.55
N LEU A 112 -10.47 14.88 22.37
CA LEU A 112 -10.84 13.74 21.53
C LEU A 112 -9.64 13.09 20.85
N ALA A 113 -8.64 13.87 20.44
CA ALA A 113 -7.37 13.34 19.94
C ALA A 113 -6.62 12.56 21.03
N ASP A 114 -6.65 13.04 22.27
CA ASP A 114 -6.08 12.37 23.44
C ASP A 114 -6.82 11.06 23.77
N GLU A 115 -8.16 11.04 23.68
CA GLU A 115 -8.99 9.83 23.80
C GLU A 115 -8.61 8.80 22.72
N ILE A 116 -8.48 9.22 21.46
CA ILE A 116 -8.08 8.34 20.35
C ILE A 116 -6.66 7.79 20.54
N ALA A 117 -5.72 8.63 20.98
CA ALA A 117 -4.36 8.20 21.28
C ALA A 117 -4.31 7.21 22.44
N ALA A 118 -5.18 7.35 23.45
CA ALA A 118 -5.31 6.39 24.55
C ALA A 118 -5.82 5.02 24.07
N HIS A 119 -6.89 4.99 23.27
CA HIS A 119 -7.43 3.74 22.72
C HIS A 119 -6.44 3.05 21.75
N LYS A 120 -5.67 3.82 20.95
CA LYS A 120 -4.59 3.24 20.13
C LYS A 120 -3.49 2.59 20.98
N ARG A 121 -3.09 3.23 22.09
CA ARG A 121 -2.11 2.66 23.03
C ARG A 121 -2.63 1.40 23.72
N ALA A 122 -3.89 1.40 24.16
CA ALA A 122 -4.53 0.24 24.76
C ALA A 122 -4.59 -0.94 23.78
N LEU A 123 -5.05 -0.67 22.54
CA LEU A 123 -5.09 -1.64 21.47
C LEU A 123 -3.68 -2.23 21.19
N HIS A 124 -2.67 -1.37 21.07
CA HIS A 124 -1.28 -1.80 20.88
C HIS A 124 -0.79 -2.71 22.02
N TRP A 125 -1.10 -2.36 23.27
CA TRP A 125 -0.79 -3.17 24.44
C TRP A 125 -1.45 -4.56 24.39
N TYR A 126 -2.74 -4.62 24.05
CA TYR A 126 -3.47 -5.89 23.91
C TYR A 126 -2.90 -6.76 22.77
N TYR A 127 -2.53 -6.16 21.63
CA TYR A 127 -1.89 -6.89 20.54
C TYR A 127 -0.51 -7.43 20.93
N ASN A 128 0.33 -6.63 21.58
CA ASN A 128 1.63 -7.10 22.06
C ASN A 128 1.47 -8.24 23.08
N ARG A 129 0.48 -8.14 23.96
CA ARG A 129 0.16 -9.22 24.91
C ARG A 129 -0.35 -10.48 24.22
N LEU A 130 -1.18 -10.33 23.18
CA LEU A 130 -1.60 -11.43 22.33
C LEU A 130 -0.35 -12.12 21.75
N HIS A 131 0.55 -11.35 21.14
CA HIS A 131 1.79 -11.86 20.54
C HIS A 131 2.76 -12.50 21.56
N GLN A 132 2.87 -11.97 22.78
CA GLN A 132 3.72 -12.52 23.85
C GLN A 132 3.22 -13.85 24.43
N THR A 133 1.91 -14.13 24.35
CA THR A 133 1.33 -15.36 24.93
C THR A 133 1.62 -16.61 24.07
N PHE A 134 2.13 -16.45 22.84
CA PHE A 134 2.33 -17.54 21.89
C PHE A 134 3.73 -18.19 21.96
N SER A 135 4.10 -18.73 23.12
CA SER A 135 5.26 -19.63 23.22
C SER A 135 5.00 -20.96 23.93
N ASN A 136 3.83 -21.19 24.55
CA ASN A 136 3.52 -22.48 25.18
C ASN A 136 2.07 -22.92 24.87
N ASP A 137 1.93 -24.19 24.48
CA ASP A 137 0.69 -24.83 23.99
C ASP A 137 -0.09 -25.43 25.16
N ASP A 138 -0.77 -24.59 25.96
CA ASP A 138 -1.51 -25.01 27.15
C ASP A 138 -2.96 -24.51 27.17
N SER A 139 -3.87 -25.29 27.76
CA SER A 139 -5.33 -25.05 27.72
C SER A 139 -5.78 -23.72 28.36
N THR A 140 -5.01 -23.20 29.31
CA THR A 140 -5.19 -21.87 29.94
C THR A 140 -4.92 -20.71 28.99
N VAL A 141 -4.18 -20.94 27.91
CA VAL A 141 -3.87 -19.93 26.88
C VAL A 141 -5.10 -19.67 25.98
N ALA A 142 -5.96 -20.66 25.75
CA ALA A 142 -7.14 -20.49 24.91
C ALA A 142 -8.17 -19.50 25.51
N GLU A 143 -8.38 -19.58 26.82
CA GLU A 143 -9.28 -18.67 27.54
C GLU A 143 -8.69 -17.25 27.63
N GLN A 144 -7.40 -17.13 27.94
CA GLN A 144 -6.69 -15.84 27.93
C GLN A 144 -6.70 -15.18 26.54
N ARG A 145 -6.58 -15.98 25.47
CA ARG A 145 -6.71 -15.50 24.09
C ARG A 145 -8.09 -14.98 23.79
N ALA A 146 -9.14 -15.70 24.20
CA ALA A 146 -10.52 -15.26 23.98
C ALA A 146 -10.76 -13.90 24.65
N THR A 147 -10.27 -13.74 25.90
CA THR A 147 -10.37 -12.48 26.64
C THR A 147 -9.61 -11.35 25.94
N ILE A 148 -8.34 -11.54 25.58
CA ILE A 148 -7.55 -10.50 24.89
C ILE A 148 -8.18 -10.14 23.53
N THR A 149 -8.71 -11.12 22.80
CA THR A 149 -9.38 -10.89 21.51
C THR A 149 -10.67 -10.08 21.69
N ALA A 150 -11.44 -10.33 22.75
CA ALA A 150 -12.64 -9.57 23.07
C ALA A 150 -12.33 -8.11 23.47
N GLU A 151 -11.24 -7.89 24.22
CA GLU A 151 -10.74 -6.56 24.57
C GLU A 151 -10.29 -5.78 23.32
N ILE A 152 -9.55 -6.43 22.41
CA ILE A 152 -9.18 -5.84 21.11
C ILE A 152 -10.43 -5.40 20.34
N ALA A 153 -11.44 -6.27 20.21
CA ALA A 153 -12.68 -5.94 19.51
C ALA A 153 -13.44 -4.77 20.17
N THR A 154 -13.36 -4.66 21.50
CA THR A 154 -13.98 -3.58 22.27
C THR A 154 -13.28 -2.25 22.02
N GLU A 155 -11.95 -2.23 22.10
CA GLU A 155 -11.13 -1.06 21.81
C GLU A 155 -11.31 -0.58 20.36
N GLU A 156 -11.40 -1.50 19.40
CA GLU A 156 -11.69 -1.18 17.99
C GLU A 156 -13.07 -0.53 17.80
N ALA A 157 -14.08 -1.04 18.50
CA ALA A 157 -15.42 -0.48 18.45
C ALA A 157 -15.46 0.93 19.05
N GLN A 158 -14.72 1.18 20.15
CA GLN A 158 -14.60 2.51 20.75
C GLN A 158 -13.88 3.48 19.82
N LEU A 159 -12.75 3.04 19.26
CA LEU A 159 -11.96 3.83 18.31
C LEU A 159 -12.81 4.22 17.08
N SER A 160 -13.58 3.27 16.53
CA SER A 160 -14.53 3.50 15.44
C SER A 160 -15.59 4.56 15.78
N ARG A 161 -16.11 4.54 17.02
CA ARG A 161 -17.09 5.53 17.51
C ARG A 161 -16.47 6.92 17.70
N LEU A 162 -15.25 6.99 18.23
CA LEU A 162 -14.55 8.27 18.44
C LEU A 162 -14.19 8.93 17.10
N PHE A 163 -13.73 8.14 16.13
CA PHE A 163 -13.51 8.63 14.77
C PHE A 163 -14.79 9.10 14.07
N ALA A 164 -15.96 8.58 14.44
CA ALA A 164 -17.25 9.08 13.97
C ALA A 164 -17.63 10.42 14.64
N ARG A 165 -17.31 10.60 15.94
CA ARG A 165 -17.57 11.84 16.71
C ARG A 165 -16.67 13.02 16.31
N TRP A 166 -15.39 12.77 15.97
CA TRP A 166 -14.45 13.82 15.58
C TRP A 166 -14.96 14.63 14.38
N ARG A 167 -15.69 14.00 13.46
CA ARG A 167 -15.93 14.56 12.13
C ARG A 167 -17.13 15.52 11.99
N MET A 168 -17.73 16.01 13.09
CA MET A 168 -18.88 16.93 12.99
C MET A 168 -18.55 18.40 12.64
N PRO A 169 -17.38 18.99 12.94
CA PRO A 169 -17.13 20.40 12.60
C PRO A 169 -16.59 20.67 11.17
N ASP A 170 -15.95 19.70 10.51
CA ASP A 170 -15.20 19.93 9.25
C ASP A 170 -15.89 19.39 7.98
N LEU A 171 -17.18 19.02 8.06
CA LEU A 171 -17.98 18.54 6.92
C LEU A 171 -18.28 19.62 5.85
N ILE A 172 -17.83 20.86 6.04
CA ILE A 172 -18.14 22.00 5.16
C ILE A 172 -17.04 22.24 4.10
N ASP A 173 -15.83 21.70 4.27
CA ASP A 173 -14.69 21.98 3.37
C ASP A 173 -14.12 20.73 2.67
N ALA A 174 -14.96 19.73 2.36
CA ALA A 174 -14.56 18.72 1.38
C ALA A 174 -14.44 19.42 0.01
N PRO A 175 -13.26 19.45 -0.64
CA PRO A 175 -13.13 20.14 -1.92
C PRO A 175 -14.15 19.59 -2.91
N ASP A 176 -14.95 20.47 -3.50
CA ASP A 176 -15.94 20.19 -4.55
C ASP A 176 -15.33 19.56 -5.82
N ASN A 177 -14.00 19.42 -5.87
CA ASN A 177 -13.30 18.97 -7.04
C ASN A 177 -13.15 17.43 -7.02
N PRO A 178 -13.78 16.68 -7.94
CA PRO A 178 -13.44 15.28 -8.12
C PRO A 178 -11.95 15.23 -8.45
N THR A 179 -11.14 14.62 -7.57
CA THR A 179 -9.71 14.40 -7.80
C THR A 179 -9.51 13.81 -9.19
N GLN A 180 -9.08 14.65 -10.14
CA GLN A 180 -8.88 14.25 -11.52
C GLN A 180 -7.82 13.15 -11.52
N THR A 181 -8.21 11.95 -11.92
CA THR A 181 -7.27 10.84 -12.04
C THR A 181 -6.28 11.12 -13.14
N VAL A 182 -5.00 10.81 -12.88
CA VAL A 182 -3.93 11.09 -13.82
C VAL A 182 -4.14 10.37 -15.15
N THR A 183 -3.88 11.05 -16.25
CA THR A 183 -3.87 10.43 -17.58
C THR A 183 -2.53 9.73 -17.84
N ILE A 184 -2.52 8.77 -18.75
CA ILE A 184 -1.27 8.10 -19.16
C ILE A 184 -0.26 9.10 -19.76
N THR A 185 -0.75 10.14 -20.44
CA THR A 185 0.07 11.19 -21.04
C THR A 185 0.70 12.12 -20.00
N GLN A 186 -0.01 12.42 -18.92
CA GLN A 186 0.53 13.17 -17.78
C GLN A 186 1.68 12.40 -17.12
N VAL A 187 1.50 11.10 -16.87
CA VAL A 187 2.58 10.24 -16.35
C VAL A 187 3.77 10.23 -17.30
N GLN A 188 3.52 10.01 -18.59
CA GLN A 188 4.55 10.00 -19.63
C GLN A 188 5.38 11.29 -19.66
N SER A 189 4.74 12.46 -19.54
CA SER A 189 5.43 13.76 -19.56
C SER A 189 6.38 14.00 -18.37
N LEU A 190 6.22 13.25 -17.29
CA LEU A 190 7.01 13.37 -16.05
C LEU A 190 8.10 12.31 -15.94
N LEU A 191 8.12 11.30 -16.82
CA LEU A 191 9.09 10.21 -16.73
C LEU A 191 10.44 10.61 -17.36
N PRO A 192 11.56 10.32 -16.67
CA PRO A 192 12.88 10.37 -17.28
C PRO A 192 12.98 9.42 -18.49
N THR A 193 13.92 9.69 -19.40
CA THR A 193 14.09 8.93 -20.64
C THR A 193 14.56 7.49 -20.45
N ASP A 194 15.18 7.16 -19.31
CA ASP A 194 15.70 5.83 -18.96
C ASP A 194 14.79 5.06 -17.99
N THR A 195 13.55 5.51 -17.82
CA THR A 195 12.62 5.00 -16.81
C THR A 195 11.35 4.41 -17.44
N LEU A 196 10.99 3.21 -16.99
CA LEU A 196 9.74 2.54 -17.32
C LEU A 196 8.83 2.47 -16.09
N PHE A 197 7.64 3.02 -16.23
CA PHE A 197 6.58 2.90 -15.23
C PHE A 197 5.71 1.68 -15.55
N LEU A 198 5.62 0.73 -14.63
CA LEU A 198 4.81 -0.47 -14.74
C LEU A 198 3.63 -0.42 -13.76
N ALA A 199 2.42 -0.22 -14.29
CA ALA A 199 1.20 -0.25 -13.50
C ALA A 199 0.53 -1.62 -13.61
N TYR A 200 0.37 -2.35 -12.52
CA TYR A 200 -0.27 -3.67 -12.51
C TYR A 200 -1.65 -3.62 -11.88
N PHE A 201 -2.66 -4.19 -12.52
CA PHE A 201 -4.00 -4.34 -11.94
C PHE A 201 -4.44 -5.80 -11.97
N LEU A 202 -4.56 -6.38 -10.77
CA LEU A 202 -5.07 -7.74 -10.57
C LEU A 202 -6.59 -7.78 -10.77
N LEU A 203 -7.05 -8.61 -11.72
CA LEU A 203 -8.44 -9.05 -11.85
C LEU A 203 -8.55 -10.50 -11.35
N GLU A 204 -9.77 -11.05 -11.35
CA GLU A 204 -10.03 -12.40 -10.86
C GLU A 204 -9.30 -13.48 -11.69
N THR A 205 -9.26 -13.33 -13.02
CA THR A 205 -8.73 -14.34 -13.95
C THR A 205 -7.44 -13.95 -14.65
N GLU A 206 -7.05 -12.67 -14.59
CA GLU A 206 -5.89 -12.14 -15.32
C GLU A 206 -5.29 -10.91 -14.62
N ILE A 207 -4.08 -10.53 -15.02
CA ILE A 207 -3.40 -9.33 -14.55
C ILE A 207 -3.18 -8.41 -15.74
N ILE A 208 -3.65 -7.17 -15.65
CA ILE A 208 -3.37 -6.14 -16.64
C ILE A 208 -2.09 -5.41 -16.25
N VAL A 209 -1.20 -5.18 -17.20
CA VAL A 209 0.02 -4.39 -17.02
C VAL A 209 0.05 -3.27 -18.05
N TRP A 210 0.17 -2.04 -17.59
CA TRP A 210 0.51 -0.91 -18.45
C TRP A 210 1.98 -0.57 -18.27
N GLY A 211 2.70 -0.46 -19.39
CA GLY A 211 4.05 0.10 -19.42
C GLY A 211 4.02 1.49 -20.02
N VAL A 212 4.64 2.45 -19.34
CA VAL A 212 4.73 3.85 -19.79
C VAL A 212 6.20 4.28 -19.75
N THR A 213 6.67 4.81 -20.86
CA THR A 213 7.99 5.45 -21.01
C THR A 213 7.77 6.90 -21.42
N ALA A 214 8.83 7.71 -21.46
CA ALA A 214 8.77 9.09 -21.94
C ALA A 214 8.26 9.22 -23.40
N SER A 215 8.36 8.17 -24.22
CA SER A 215 8.02 8.22 -25.66
C SER A 215 6.81 7.36 -26.05
N THR A 216 6.58 6.24 -25.38
CA THR A 216 5.52 5.29 -25.73
C THR A 216 4.83 4.72 -24.50
N TYR A 217 3.62 4.21 -24.69
CA TYR A 217 2.94 3.39 -23.71
C TYR A 217 2.33 2.15 -24.38
N TRP A 218 2.14 1.11 -23.59
CA TRP A 218 1.57 -0.16 -24.05
C TRP A 218 0.81 -0.85 -22.93
N GLN A 219 0.01 -1.84 -23.31
CA GLN A 219 -0.74 -2.69 -22.39
C GLN A 219 -0.46 -4.16 -22.70
N ARG A 220 -0.30 -4.98 -21.66
CA ARG A 220 -0.23 -6.43 -21.72
C ARG A 220 -1.22 -7.03 -20.72
N VAL A 221 -1.75 -8.18 -21.08
CA VAL A 221 -2.63 -8.97 -20.22
C VAL A 221 -1.94 -10.29 -19.95
N LEU A 222 -1.71 -10.59 -18.68
CA LEU A 222 -1.05 -11.80 -18.22
C LEU A 222 -2.13 -12.79 -17.76
N PRO A 223 -2.19 -14.01 -18.34
CA PRO A 223 -3.25 -14.98 -18.05
C PRO A 223 -2.99 -15.70 -16.72
N ILE A 224 -3.01 -14.95 -15.62
CA ILE A 224 -2.75 -15.43 -14.26
C ILE A 224 -3.94 -15.01 -13.40
N SER A 225 -4.64 -15.99 -12.85
CA SER A 225 -5.74 -15.73 -11.92
C SER A 225 -5.23 -15.25 -10.58
N GLN A 226 -6.09 -14.53 -9.86
CA GLN A 226 -5.85 -14.14 -8.48
C GLN A 226 -5.58 -15.35 -7.57
N SER A 227 -6.29 -16.46 -7.77
CA SER A 227 -6.08 -17.69 -6.99
C SER A 227 -4.68 -18.27 -7.19
N HIS A 228 -4.22 -18.38 -8.44
CA HIS A 228 -2.91 -18.93 -8.76
C HIS A 228 -1.78 -18.03 -8.22
N LEU A 229 -1.90 -16.70 -8.37
CA LEU A 229 -0.94 -15.77 -7.77
C LEU A 229 -0.91 -15.89 -6.24
N LYS A 230 -2.08 -16.01 -5.60
CA LYS A 230 -2.21 -16.18 -4.15
C LYS A 230 -1.48 -17.44 -3.67
N GLU A 231 -1.68 -18.57 -4.34
CA GLU A 231 -1.03 -19.84 -4.01
C GLU A 231 0.49 -19.74 -4.05
N LEU A 232 1.06 -19.11 -5.10
CA LEU A 232 2.50 -18.91 -5.20
C LEU A 232 3.06 -18.01 -4.08
N LEU A 233 2.34 -16.95 -3.73
CA LEU A 233 2.72 -16.06 -2.63
C LEU A 233 2.60 -16.74 -1.27
N GLU A 234 1.60 -17.60 -1.07
CA GLU A 234 1.46 -18.41 0.14
C GLU A 234 2.57 -19.45 0.26
N GLN A 235 2.97 -20.09 -0.85
CA GLN A 235 4.14 -20.97 -0.89
C GLN A 235 5.42 -20.21 -0.55
N LEU A 236 5.61 -19.01 -1.11
CA LEU A 236 6.77 -18.16 -0.80
C LEU A 236 6.79 -17.80 0.69
N ARG A 237 5.66 -17.36 1.24
CA ARG A 237 5.53 -17.01 2.66
C ARG A 237 5.78 -18.21 3.57
N PHE A 238 5.22 -19.38 3.24
CA PHE A 238 5.48 -20.62 3.97
C PHE A 238 6.97 -20.98 3.93
N HIS A 239 7.61 -20.81 2.78
CA HIS A 239 9.03 -21.06 2.62
C HIS A 239 9.90 -20.12 3.47
N MET A 240 9.59 -18.82 3.48
CA MET A 240 10.23 -17.85 4.37
C MET A 240 9.98 -18.16 5.85
N GLY A 241 8.81 -18.71 6.19
CA GLY A 241 8.47 -19.15 7.53
C GLY A 241 9.46 -20.15 8.13
N LYS A 242 10.10 -20.99 7.31
CA LYS A 242 11.08 -22.01 7.75
C LYS A 242 12.32 -21.41 8.43
N PHE A 243 12.61 -20.12 8.23
CA PHE A 243 13.73 -19.45 8.91
C PHE A 243 13.50 -19.29 10.42
N HIS A 244 12.25 -19.40 10.89
CA HIS A 244 11.90 -19.38 12.31
C HIS A 244 12.26 -20.68 13.05
N TYR A 245 12.60 -21.77 12.36
CA TYR A 245 13.03 -23.03 12.99
C TYR A 245 14.44 -22.99 13.62
N GLY A 246 15.07 -21.81 13.66
CA GLY A 246 16.34 -21.58 14.32
C GLY A 246 17.58 -21.87 13.48
N PRO A 247 18.77 -21.47 13.96
CA PRO A 247 20.01 -21.50 13.21
C PRO A 247 20.46 -22.90 12.78
N ALA A 248 20.25 -23.92 13.62
CA ALA A 248 20.64 -25.30 13.31
C ALA A 248 19.87 -25.87 12.11
N TYR A 249 18.56 -25.58 12.01
CA TYR A 249 17.75 -25.97 10.85
C TYR A 249 18.24 -25.27 9.58
N ARG A 250 18.46 -23.95 9.66
CA ARG A 250 18.94 -23.14 8.52
C ARG A 250 20.29 -23.63 8.00
N GLN A 251 21.22 -23.95 8.89
CA GLN A 251 22.55 -24.42 8.51
C GLN A 251 22.47 -25.80 7.83
N ARG A 252 21.65 -26.72 8.37
CA ARG A 252 21.48 -28.07 7.80
C ARG A 252 20.80 -28.07 6.43
N HIS A 253 19.82 -27.20 6.23
CA HIS A 253 18.99 -27.18 5.02
C HIS A 253 19.27 -26.01 4.07
N SER A 254 20.39 -25.29 4.24
CA SER A 254 20.68 -24.04 3.53
C SER A 254 20.57 -24.16 2.00
N ALA A 255 21.20 -25.17 1.39
CA ALA A 255 21.18 -25.38 -0.05
C ALA A 255 19.76 -25.68 -0.58
N GLN A 256 19.01 -26.54 0.12
CA GLN A 256 17.63 -26.87 -0.25
C GLN A 256 16.70 -25.67 -0.08
N LEU A 257 16.90 -24.87 0.98
CA LEU A 257 16.15 -23.65 1.21
C LEU A 257 16.40 -22.62 0.10
N ALA A 258 17.65 -22.41 -0.30
CA ALA A 258 18.01 -21.53 -1.39
C ALA A 258 17.36 -22.00 -2.71
N GLN A 259 17.54 -23.27 -3.07
CA GLN A 259 17.01 -23.82 -4.33
C GLN A 259 15.47 -23.75 -4.40
N SER A 260 14.78 -24.12 -3.31
CA SER A 260 13.32 -24.09 -3.28
C SER A 260 12.78 -22.66 -3.36
N GLY A 261 13.41 -21.72 -2.64
CA GLY A 261 13.02 -20.31 -2.67
C GLY A 261 13.25 -19.70 -4.06
N GLN A 262 14.40 -19.98 -4.66
CA GLN A 262 14.73 -19.55 -6.01
C GLN A 262 13.76 -20.13 -7.05
N SER A 263 13.31 -21.37 -6.90
CA SER A 263 12.29 -21.96 -7.79
C SER A 263 10.97 -21.18 -7.75
N ILE A 264 10.48 -20.81 -6.56
CA ILE A 264 9.25 -20.03 -6.41
C ILE A 264 9.42 -18.62 -7.02
N LEU A 265 10.56 -17.97 -6.72
CA LEU A 265 10.89 -16.64 -7.28
C LEU A 265 11.04 -16.68 -8.81
N HIS A 266 11.54 -17.77 -9.37
CA HIS A 266 11.63 -17.96 -10.81
C HIS A 266 10.24 -18.16 -11.44
N GLN A 267 9.34 -18.92 -10.80
CA GLN A 267 7.96 -19.06 -11.28
C GLN A 267 7.25 -17.71 -11.33
N LEU A 268 7.37 -16.89 -10.26
CA LEU A 268 6.83 -15.54 -10.24
C LEU A 268 7.44 -14.66 -11.35
N TYR A 269 8.75 -14.75 -11.59
CA TYR A 269 9.41 -14.04 -12.70
C TYR A 269 8.84 -14.43 -14.06
N ARG A 270 8.72 -15.75 -14.33
CA ARG A 270 8.22 -16.28 -15.60
C ARG A 270 6.78 -15.85 -15.89
N LEU A 271 5.99 -15.66 -14.84
CA LEU A 271 4.60 -15.26 -14.94
C LEU A 271 4.44 -13.73 -15.06
N LEU A 272 5.16 -12.95 -14.26
CA LEU A 272 4.94 -11.50 -14.15
C LEU A 272 5.84 -10.66 -15.04
N ILE A 273 7.09 -11.10 -15.26
CA ILE A 273 8.14 -10.27 -15.88
C ILE A 273 8.53 -10.80 -17.27
N GLN A 274 8.74 -12.10 -17.41
CA GLN A 274 9.15 -12.70 -18.68
C GLN A 274 8.21 -12.36 -19.87
N PRO A 275 6.87 -12.29 -19.72
CA PRO A 275 5.98 -11.91 -20.82
C PRO A 275 6.12 -10.44 -21.27
N LEU A 276 6.86 -9.63 -20.51
CA LEU A 276 7.15 -8.23 -20.79
C LEU A 276 8.57 -8.03 -21.33
N ALA A 277 9.37 -9.09 -21.48
CA ALA A 277 10.80 -8.99 -21.79
C ALA A 277 11.12 -8.24 -23.10
N ASP A 278 10.22 -8.27 -24.09
CA ASP A 278 10.35 -7.50 -25.34
C ASP A 278 10.19 -5.98 -25.14
N ARG A 279 9.75 -5.56 -23.96
CA ARG A 279 9.43 -4.16 -23.59
C ARG A 279 10.19 -3.66 -22.36
N LEU A 280 11.11 -4.45 -21.83
CA LEU A 280 11.94 -4.09 -20.68
C LEU A 280 13.33 -3.66 -21.19
N SER A 281 13.39 -2.48 -21.82
CA SER A 281 14.65 -1.89 -22.31
C SER A 281 15.34 -1.01 -21.28
N GLU A 282 14.58 -0.49 -20.33
CA GLU A 282 14.98 0.54 -19.38
C GLU A 282 15.66 -0.09 -18.14
N SER A 283 16.70 0.59 -17.64
CA SER A 283 17.41 0.16 -16.42
C SER A 283 16.68 0.56 -15.14
N THR A 284 15.77 1.54 -15.21
CA THR A 284 15.06 2.10 -14.05
C THR A 284 13.58 1.80 -14.17
N LEU A 285 13.01 1.17 -13.14
CA LEU A 285 11.64 0.68 -13.11
C LEU A 285 10.90 1.27 -11.92
N ILE A 286 9.73 1.86 -12.18
CA ILE A 286 8.80 2.29 -11.15
C ILE A 286 7.58 1.37 -11.20
N ILE A 287 7.37 0.58 -10.17
CA ILE A 287 6.30 -0.42 -10.13
C ILE A 287 5.15 0.09 -9.28
N ALA A 288 3.96 0.15 -9.88
CA ALA A 288 2.70 0.39 -9.21
C ALA A 288 1.88 -0.91 -9.09
N PRO A 289 2.05 -1.67 -7.99
CA PRO A 289 1.33 -2.93 -7.78
C PRO A 289 -0.14 -2.69 -7.40
N HIS A 290 -0.95 -3.74 -7.50
CA HIS A 290 -2.34 -3.78 -7.03
C HIS A 290 -2.64 -5.08 -6.29
N GLY A 291 -3.36 -4.98 -5.16
CA GLY A 291 -3.82 -6.14 -4.41
C GLY A 291 -2.66 -7.05 -3.99
N LEU A 292 -2.74 -8.34 -4.33
CA LEU A 292 -1.72 -9.33 -3.95
C LEU A 292 -0.31 -9.01 -4.49
N LEU A 293 -0.21 -8.20 -5.54
CA LEU A 293 1.08 -7.83 -6.13
C LEU A 293 1.94 -6.96 -5.21
N HIS A 294 1.37 -6.34 -4.16
CA HIS A 294 2.15 -5.67 -3.12
C HIS A 294 3.06 -6.65 -2.35
N TYR A 295 2.75 -7.95 -2.35
CA TYR A 295 3.54 -8.99 -1.68
C TYR A 295 4.56 -9.66 -2.61
N VAL A 296 4.62 -9.28 -3.88
CA VAL A 296 5.63 -9.81 -4.81
C VAL A 296 6.94 -9.08 -4.56
N PRO A 297 8.03 -9.78 -4.20
CA PRO A 297 9.33 -9.15 -4.02
C PRO A 297 10.02 -8.97 -5.37
N PHE A 298 9.64 -7.95 -6.15
CA PHE A 298 10.13 -7.78 -7.53
C PHE A 298 11.66 -7.78 -7.63
N HIS A 299 12.36 -7.14 -6.69
CA HIS A 299 13.83 -7.16 -6.60
C HIS A 299 14.42 -8.57 -6.48
N ALA A 300 13.73 -9.49 -5.80
CA ALA A 300 14.20 -10.85 -5.54
C ALA A 300 13.79 -11.84 -6.63
N LEU A 301 12.97 -11.45 -7.62
CA LEU A 301 12.57 -12.35 -8.70
C LEU A 301 13.79 -12.88 -9.44
N TRP A 302 13.78 -14.17 -9.78
CA TRP A 302 14.92 -14.86 -10.38
C TRP A 302 14.72 -15.02 -11.89
N ASP A 303 15.59 -14.42 -12.70
CA ASP A 303 15.47 -14.45 -14.17
C ASP A 303 15.98 -15.75 -14.82
N GLY A 304 16.55 -16.66 -14.02
CA GLY A 304 17.24 -17.87 -14.48
C GLY A 304 18.76 -17.81 -14.28
N LYS A 305 19.32 -16.60 -14.15
CA LYS A 305 20.76 -16.34 -14.01
C LYS A 305 21.10 -15.53 -12.77
N GLN A 306 20.29 -14.54 -12.42
CA GLN A 306 20.46 -13.67 -11.26
C GLN A 306 19.12 -13.13 -10.75
N HIS A 307 19.15 -12.49 -9.58
CA HIS A 307 18.00 -11.76 -9.07
C HIS A 307 17.83 -10.45 -9.84
N TRP A 308 16.59 -10.07 -10.14
CA TRP A 308 16.28 -8.94 -11.02
C TRP A 308 16.78 -7.60 -10.47
N GLY A 309 16.78 -7.44 -9.14
CA GLY A 309 17.35 -6.27 -8.45
C GLY A 309 18.86 -6.12 -8.58
N ALA A 310 19.58 -7.14 -9.06
CA ALA A 310 21.01 -7.02 -9.38
C ALA A 310 21.24 -6.26 -10.71
N THR A 311 20.22 -6.20 -11.58
CA THR A 311 20.31 -5.57 -12.91
C THR A 311 19.44 -4.34 -13.08
N ALA A 312 18.31 -4.29 -12.39
CA ALA A 312 17.32 -3.23 -12.54
C ALA A 312 17.22 -2.38 -11.26
N ARG A 313 17.17 -1.06 -11.43
CA ARG A 313 16.85 -0.12 -10.35
C ARG A 313 15.33 -0.08 -10.19
N ILE A 314 14.81 -0.78 -9.20
CA ILE A 314 13.37 -0.90 -8.99
C ILE A 314 12.94 -0.03 -7.79
N SER A 315 11.92 0.80 -8.00
CA SER A 315 11.21 1.53 -6.95
C SER A 315 9.71 1.19 -7.00
N TYR A 316 9.00 1.48 -5.91
CA TYR A 316 7.57 1.21 -5.81
C TYR A 316 6.77 2.49 -5.56
N ILE A 317 5.57 2.53 -6.11
CA ILE A 317 4.61 3.59 -5.82
C ILE A 317 3.18 3.03 -5.78
N PRO A 318 2.33 3.42 -4.82
CA PRO A 318 0.96 2.90 -4.75
C PRO A 318 0.09 3.14 -5.99
N SER A 319 0.32 4.23 -6.74
CA SER A 319 -0.47 4.58 -7.93
C SER A 319 0.26 5.60 -8.79
N ALA A 320 -0.12 5.70 -10.06
CA ALA A 320 0.42 6.72 -10.96
C ALA A 320 -0.03 8.14 -10.56
N SER A 321 -1.20 8.26 -9.97
CA SER A 321 -1.72 9.53 -9.47
C SER A 321 -0.87 10.06 -8.31
N LEU A 322 -0.42 9.18 -7.41
CA LEU A 322 0.54 9.55 -6.36
C LEU A 322 1.93 9.85 -6.93
N PHE A 323 2.37 9.14 -7.97
CA PHE A 323 3.60 9.47 -8.69
C PHE A 323 3.57 10.90 -9.22
N HIS A 324 2.51 11.25 -9.95
CA HIS A 324 2.31 12.60 -10.46
C HIS A 324 2.33 13.64 -9.33
N LEU A 325 1.58 13.42 -8.24
CA LEU A 325 1.56 14.32 -7.09
C LEU A 325 2.96 14.51 -6.48
N LEU A 326 3.75 13.45 -6.33
CA LEU A 326 5.08 13.52 -5.71
C LEU A 326 6.12 14.18 -6.62
N VAL A 327 6.09 13.91 -7.93
CA VAL A 327 7.08 14.46 -8.87
C VAL A 327 6.82 15.92 -9.22
N THR A 328 5.55 16.32 -9.29
CA THR A 328 5.17 17.73 -9.50
C THR A 328 5.37 18.59 -8.25
N ARG A 329 5.68 17.98 -7.10
CA ARG A 329 5.94 18.70 -5.87
C ARG A 329 7.35 19.28 -5.89
N GLU A 330 7.44 20.60 -5.82
CA GLU A 330 8.70 21.28 -5.50
C GLU A 330 9.05 21.01 -4.03
N VAL A 331 10.00 20.09 -3.82
CA VAL A 331 10.64 19.91 -2.52
C VAL A 331 12.06 20.44 -2.66
N PRO A 332 12.43 21.54 -1.98
CA PRO A 332 13.81 22.00 -2.00
C PRO A 332 14.70 20.88 -1.43
N PRO A 333 15.83 20.56 -2.08
CA PRO A 333 16.77 19.59 -1.55
C PRO A 333 17.21 20.05 -0.16
N THR A 334 16.97 19.22 0.86
CA THR A 334 17.50 19.47 2.19
C THR A 334 18.92 18.93 2.26
N MET A 335 19.85 19.78 2.70
CA MET A 335 21.24 19.41 3.00
C MET A 335 21.42 19.18 4.50
N GLU A 336 20.33 19.13 5.27
CA GLU A 336 20.38 18.89 6.71
C GLU A 336 20.93 17.48 6.99
N PRO A 337 21.66 17.31 8.10
CA PRO A 337 22.14 15.99 8.49
C PRO A 337 20.99 14.97 8.67
N PRO A 338 21.28 13.67 8.55
CA PRO A 338 20.28 12.64 8.80
C PRO A 338 19.82 12.61 10.26
N ALA A 339 18.60 12.14 10.48
CA ALA A 339 18.10 11.81 11.81
C ALA A 339 17.87 10.30 11.91
N ILE A 340 18.40 9.70 12.98
CA ILE A 340 18.33 8.25 13.24
C ILE A 340 17.54 8.05 14.52
N PHE A 341 16.42 7.33 14.45
CA PHE A 341 15.65 6.88 15.61
C PHE A 341 15.76 5.38 15.72
N ALA A 342 16.15 4.89 16.89
CA ALA A 342 16.39 3.49 17.14
C ALA A 342 15.80 3.05 18.47
N LEU A 343 14.98 2.00 18.47
CA LEU A 343 14.42 1.38 19.66
C LEU A 343 14.86 -0.09 19.70
N ALA A 344 15.97 -0.36 20.39
CA ALA A 344 16.50 -1.70 20.53
C ALA A 344 15.81 -2.44 21.68
N ASP A 345 15.43 -3.69 21.43
CA ASP A 345 14.97 -4.64 22.46
C ASP A 345 15.59 -6.02 22.22
N ASP A 346 15.30 -6.98 23.11
CA ASP A 346 15.82 -8.36 23.01
C ASP A 346 15.41 -9.07 21.71
N ARG A 347 14.37 -8.59 21.01
CA ARG A 347 13.88 -9.13 19.73
C ARG A 347 14.57 -8.46 18.54
N LEU A 348 15.14 -7.27 18.71
CA LEU A 348 15.90 -6.52 17.71
C LEU A 348 17.33 -6.20 18.19
N PRO A 349 18.12 -7.21 18.59
CA PRO A 349 19.45 -6.98 19.16
C PRO A 349 20.44 -6.34 18.17
N SER A 350 20.23 -6.52 16.87
CA SER A 350 21.08 -5.98 15.81
C SER A 350 20.93 -4.47 15.57
N ILE A 351 19.95 -3.80 16.19
CA ILE A 351 19.77 -2.35 16.06
C ILE A 351 21.00 -1.59 16.60
N ALA A 352 21.64 -2.09 17.65
CA ALA A 352 22.85 -1.45 18.19
C ALA A 352 24.00 -1.45 17.16
N GLU A 353 24.18 -2.55 16.44
CA GLU A 353 25.18 -2.67 15.39
C GLU A 353 24.83 -1.79 14.17
N GLU A 354 23.54 -1.73 13.83
CA GLU A 354 23.03 -0.87 12.76
C GLU A 354 23.28 0.62 13.03
N VAL A 355 22.96 1.10 14.25
CA VAL A 355 23.22 2.50 14.64
C VAL A 355 24.70 2.83 14.60
N ALA A 356 25.57 1.92 15.07
CA ALA A 356 27.02 2.11 15.03
C ALA A 356 27.55 2.21 13.58
N ALA A 357 27.06 1.35 12.68
CA ALA A 357 27.40 1.40 11.27
C ALA A 357 26.93 2.71 10.61
N LEU A 358 25.69 3.14 10.89
CA LEU A 358 25.14 4.38 10.34
C LEU A 358 25.89 5.62 10.84
N THR A 359 26.27 5.66 12.12
CA THR A 359 27.04 6.78 12.67
C THR A 359 28.43 6.86 12.05
N THR A 360 29.00 5.72 11.64
CA THR A 360 30.27 5.68 10.91
C THR A 360 30.13 6.24 9.49
N LEU A 361 29.03 5.92 8.81
CA LEU A 361 28.75 6.39 7.45
C LEU A 361 28.29 7.85 7.41
N PHE A 362 27.59 8.31 8.45
CA PHE A 362 27.03 9.65 8.59
C PHE A 362 27.42 10.26 9.94
N PRO A 363 28.66 10.78 10.08
CA PRO A 363 29.17 11.30 11.35
C PRO A 363 28.34 12.47 11.91
N ASP A 364 27.70 13.25 11.04
CA ASP A 364 26.88 14.40 11.41
C ASP A 364 25.43 14.01 11.76
N ALA A 365 25.07 12.73 11.67
CA ALA A 365 23.71 12.28 11.94
C ALA A 365 23.31 12.48 13.40
N THR A 366 22.10 13.00 13.62
CA THR A 366 21.54 13.12 14.96
C THR A 366 20.87 11.80 15.35
N CYS A 367 21.38 11.16 16.41
CA CYS A 367 20.91 9.85 16.86
C CYS A 367 20.04 9.93 18.12
N TYR A 368 18.85 9.36 18.05
CA TYR A 368 17.88 9.20 19.12
C TYR A 368 17.69 7.71 19.39
N VAL A 369 18.22 7.21 20.51
CA VAL A 369 18.23 5.77 20.83
C VAL A 369 17.45 5.51 22.12
N ASN A 370 16.66 4.43 22.13
CA ASN A 370 15.84 3.97 23.25
C ASN A 370 14.99 5.09 23.86
N GLU A 371 15.22 5.49 25.12
CA GLU A 371 14.45 6.53 25.82
C GLU A 371 14.45 7.89 25.13
N ARG A 372 15.37 8.14 24.19
CA ARG A 372 15.41 9.37 23.38
C ARG A 372 14.65 9.25 22.08
N ALA A 373 14.31 8.04 21.63
CA ALA A 373 13.60 7.77 20.38
C ALA A 373 12.09 7.97 20.54
N LYS A 374 11.68 9.13 21.06
CA LYS A 374 10.27 9.42 21.39
C LYS A 374 9.47 9.90 20.20
N THR A 375 8.18 9.58 20.21
CA THR A 375 7.23 10.07 19.20
C THR A 375 7.19 11.60 19.19
N GLU A 376 7.17 12.27 20.34
CA GLU A 376 7.14 13.73 20.39
C GLU A 376 8.40 14.34 19.79
N THR A 377 9.56 13.73 20.04
CA THR A 377 10.85 14.19 19.49
C THR A 377 10.87 14.10 17.97
N LEU A 378 10.33 13.04 17.39
CA LEU A 378 10.21 12.90 15.94
C LEU A 378 9.27 13.97 15.34
N LEU A 379 8.12 14.20 15.97
CA LEU A 379 7.12 15.16 15.48
C LEU A 379 7.56 16.62 15.66
N GLN A 380 8.50 16.90 16.56
CA GLN A 380 9.01 18.24 16.88
C GLN A 380 10.44 18.49 16.38
N LEU A 381 10.90 17.73 15.39
CA LEU A 381 12.23 17.96 14.80
C LEU A 381 12.35 19.40 14.28
N PRO A 382 13.44 20.12 14.61
CA PRO A 382 13.59 21.54 14.34
C PRO A 382 13.77 21.85 12.84
N SER A 383 14.36 20.92 12.08
CA SER A 383 14.54 20.99 10.64
C SER A 383 14.17 19.65 10.00
N ARG A 384 13.90 19.68 8.68
CA ARG A 384 13.64 18.45 7.91
C ARG A 384 14.97 17.75 7.63
N PRO A 385 15.23 16.56 8.22
CA PRO A 385 16.50 15.88 8.03
C PRO A 385 16.68 15.46 6.56
N GLY A 386 17.94 15.35 6.12
CA GLY A 386 18.28 14.87 4.78
C GLY A 386 17.66 13.52 4.46
N PHE A 387 17.69 12.60 5.43
CA PHE A 387 16.82 11.44 5.48
C PHE A 387 16.52 11.07 6.93
N LEU A 388 15.40 10.36 7.12
CA LEU A 388 14.99 9.81 8.39
C LEU A 388 15.19 8.29 8.37
N HIS A 389 15.94 7.77 9.33
CA HIS A 389 16.11 6.34 9.54
C HIS A 389 15.35 5.92 10.81
N LEU A 390 14.47 4.91 10.70
CA LEU A 390 13.70 4.36 11.81
C LEU A 390 14.04 2.87 11.97
N ALA A 391 14.78 2.52 13.02
CA ALA A 391 15.10 1.15 13.41
C ALA A 391 14.25 0.76 14.63
N THR A 392 13.10 0.13 14.40
CA THR A 392 12.13 -0.19 15.46
C THR A 392 11.11 -1.22 14.98
N HIS A 393 10.25 -1.70 15.89
CA HIS A 393 9.10 -2.55 15.56
C HIS A 393 8.04 -1.77 14.79
N ALA A 394 7.30 -2.50 13.94
CA ALA A 394 6.13 -1.98 13.26
C ALA A 394 4.97 -2.96 13.39
N ALA A 395 3.79 -2.43 13.70
CA ALA A 395 2.55 -3.16 13.73
C ALA A 395 1.77 -2.86 12.44
N PHE A 396 1.56 -3.88 11.61
CA PHE A 396 0.82 -3.75 10.35
C PHE A 396 -0.58 -4.34 10.48
N ARG A 397 -1.60 -3.55 10.17
CA ARG A 397 -3.01 -3.96 10.20
C ARG A 397 -3.59 -4.01 8.80
N GLN A 398 -3.85 -5.23 8.31
CA GLN A 398 -4.42 -5.45 6.97
C GLN A 398 -5.91 -5.12 6.90
N ASP A 399 -6.61 -5.23 8.02
CA ASP A 399 -8.03 -5.00 8.16
C ASP A 399 -8.36 -3.50 8.28
N ASN A 400 -7.53 -2.76 9.00
CA ASN A 400 -7.55 -1.30 9.01
C ASN A 400 -6.13 -0.70 8.94
N PRO A 401 -5.64 -0.37 7.72
CA PRO A 401 -4.31 0.20 7.54
C PRO A 401 -4.05 1.50 8.32
N LEU A 402 -5.09 2.29 8.65
CA LEU A 402 -4.96 3.53 9.44
C LEU A 402 -4.57 3.28 10.90
N TYR A 403 -4.65 2.03 11.35
CA TYR A 403 -4.22 1.59 12.67
C TYR A 403 -2.88 0.86 12.64
N SER A 404 -2.21 0.81 11.49
CA SER A 404 -0.80 0.43 11.45
C SER A 404 0.03 1.50 12.12
N ALA A 405 1.09 1.10 12.81
CA ALA A 405 1.94 2.01 13.58
C ALA A 405 3.40 1.54 13.54
N ILE A 406 4.29 2.51 13.76
CA ILE A 406 5.70 2.28 14.04
C ILE A 406 5.89 2.56 15.53
N GLU A 407 6.59 1.67 16.24
CA GLU A 407 6.82 1.80 17.68
C GLU A 407 7.95 2.80 17.95
N LEU A 408 7.73 3.74 18.86
CA LEU A 408 8.73 4.67 19.37
C LEU A 408 8.51 4.78 20.89
N SER A 409 9.56 5.15 21.63
CA SER A 409 9.55 5.14 23.09
C SER A 409 8.59 6.14 23.73
#